data_AF-A0AB34XM22-F1
#
_entry.id   AF-A0AB34XM22-F1
#
_cell.length_a   1.000
_cell.length_b   1.000
_cell.length_c   1.000
_cell.angle_alpha   90.00
_cell.angle_beta   90.00
_cell.angle_gamma   90.00
#
_symmetry.space_group_name_H-M   'P 1'
#
loop_
_entity.id
_entity.type
_entity.pdbx_description
1 polymer ?
#
loop_
_entity_poly.entity_id
_entity_poly.type
_entity_poly.pdbx_seq_one_letter_code
_entity_poly.pdbx_strand_id
1 'polypeptide(L)'
;MTPDPPTLLGCSAVIFLLLGVHFILSELSSRRWSRMAWYAAPFLLGSASGLFFIIPTMLPGLWGLRLGALFMVMAYGAAWQALRVMLGCQARLVLLVSGCGLSFILSVLAGPTGLFHVISTAFRLAIIAAFHALAARDLQQKAPIRTPARRSLLRLLHFYAALHLLLVPFVFWLPAPLGAAPATIWAVTTYNFLVVIEVALFALAMIAIPWEQLAFRQQELILQDPLSGGSNRRAFQAWLENDGKVCAHEALLMVDIDHFKSINDAHGHAVGDQIIIAMGRVCTDILYPPTVLFRIGGDEFVVVFQCGSLDEMLATAHRLRKAFSTETRLIGGGAVTATLSIGAALCPGRGIPRTELLAQADNALYIAKQSGRNRVVHAPWDERPAPAQHISLADRTAHQA
;
A
#
# COMPACT_ATOMS: atom_id res chain seq x y z
N MET A 1 -30.89 27.64 23.88
CA MET A 1 -31.67 26.89 22.87
C MET A 1 -31.05 25.52 22.74
N THR A 2 -31.72 24.47 23.19
CA THR A 2 -31.29 23.09 22.90
C THR A 2 -31.64 22.80 21.45
N PRO A 3 -30.68 22.37 20.60
CA PRO A 3 -30.99 22.05 19.22
C PRO A 3 -32.05 20.94 19.18
N ASP A 4 -33.11 21.17 18.42
CA ASP A 4 -34.18 20.21 18.24
C ASP A 4 -33.72 19.05 17.33
N PRO A 5 -34.16 17.80 17.59
CA PRO A 5 -33.72 16.64 16.82
C PRO A 5 -33.86 16.75 15.29
N PRO A 6 -34.94 17.35 14.72
CA PRO A 6 -35.06 17.53 13.27
C PRO A 6 -33.95 18.40 12.68
N THR A 7 -33.56 19.49 13.34
CA THR A 7 -32.46 20.36 12.88
C THR A 7 -31.13 19.62 12.86
N LEU A 8 -30.83 18.82 13.90
CA LEU A 8 -29.60 18.01 13.97
C LEU A 8 -29.52 16.96 12.85
N LEU A 9 -30.64 16.27 12.59
CA LEU A 9 -30.76 15.28 11.52
C LEU A 9 -30.70 15.95 10.13
N GLY A 10 -31.22 17.18 10.00
CA GLY A 10 -31.09 17.99 8.79
C GLY A 10 -29.64 18.31 8.46
N CYS A 11 -28.88 18.77 9.45
CA CYS A 11 -27.46 19.04 9.29
C CYS A 11 -26.68 17.78 8.86
N SER A 12 -26.91 16.63 9.49
CA SER A 12 -26.21 15.39 9.12
C SER A 12 -26.63 14.89 7.72
N ALA A 13 -27.91 14.99 7.35
CA ALA A 13 -28.39 14.65 6.01
C ALA A 13 -27.71 15.49 4.92
N VAL A 14 -27.49 16.79 5.16
CA VAL A 14 -26.75 17.68 4.24
C VAL A 14 -25.27 17.28 4.17
N ILE A 15 -24.62 16.99 5.29
CA ILE A 15 -23.23 16.51 5.31
C ILE A 15 -23.08 15.24 4.47
N PHE A 16 -23.99 14.28 4.63
CA PHE A 16 -23.97 13.04 3.86
C PHE A 16 -24.23 13.30 2.37
N LEU A 17 -25.15 14.21 2.02
CA LEU A 17 -25.36 14.61 0.64
C LEU A 17 -24.09 15.19 0.00
N LEU A 18 -23.42 16.11 0.70
CA LEU A 18 -22.20 16.76 0.22
C LEU A 18 -21.06 15.75 0.04
N LEU A 19 -20.90 14.79 0.95
CA LEU A 19 -19.95 13.69 0.79
C LEU A 19 -20.29 12.82 -0.43
N GLY A 20 -21.56 12.48 -0.63
CA GLY A 20 -22.01 11.73 -1.80
C GLY A 20 -21.71 12.45 -3.12
N VAL A 21 -22.02 13.75 -3.19
CA VAL A 21 -21.70 14.61 -4.35
C VAL A 21 -20.20 14.70 -4.58
N HIS A 22 -19.40 14.84 -3.52
CA HIS A 22 -17.94 14.85 -3.62
C HIS A 22 -17.40 13.58 -4.29
N PHE A 23 -17.85 12.40 -3.87
CA PHE A 23 -17.42 11.13 -4.48
C PHE A 23 -17.88 11.00 -5.95
N ILE A 24 -19.05 11.53 -6.31
CA ILE A 24 -19.50 11.60 -7.71
C ILE A 24 -18.56 12.47 -8.54
N LEU A 25 -18.31 13.72 -8.10
CA LEU A 25 -17.47 14.67 -8.83
C LEU A 25 -16.02 14.18 -8.97
N SER A 26 -15.48 13.57 -7.90
CA SER A 26 -14.14 12.98 -7.91
C SER A 26 -14.01 11.88 -8.97
N GLU A 27 -14.98 10.97 -9.07
CA GLU A 27 -14.92 9.87 -10.06
C GLU A 27 -15.30 10.30 -11.49
N LEU A 28 -16.10 11.38 -11.65
CA LEU A 28 -16.32 12.00 -12.96
C LEU A 28 -15.00 12.49 -13.56
N SER A 29 -14.14 13.09 -12.73
CA SER A 29 -12.80 13.53 -13.16
C SER A 29 -11.88 12.37 -13.56
N SER A 30 -12.08 11.19 -12.96
CA SER A 30 -11.22 10.01 -13.15
C SER A 30 -11.65 9.11 -14.32
N ARG A 31 -12.82 9.36 -14.92
CA ARG A 31 -13.50 8.55 -15.96
C ARG A 31 -13.79 7.09 -15.54
N ARG A 32 -13.88 6.79 -14.23
CA ARG A 32 -14.13 5.42 -13.71
C ARG A 32 -15.58 5.20 -13.28
N TRP A 33 -16.48 5.25 -14.25
CA TRP A 33 -17.95 5.19 -14.08
C TRP A 33 -18.47 4.00 -13.28
N SER A 34 -17.85 2.82 -13.40
CA SER A 34 -18.33 1.59 -12.73
C SER A 34 -18.15 1.61 -11.20
N ARG A 35 -17.26 2.45 -10.66
CA ARG A 35 -16.98 2.55 -9.22
C ARG A 35 -17.72 3.70 -8.53
N MET A 36 -18.06 4.73 -9.31
CA MET A 36 -18.73 5.94 -8.84
C MET A 36 -20.00 5.66 -8.05
N ALA A 37 -20.87 4.80 -8.57
CA ALA A 37 -22.14 4.47 -7.93
C ALA A 37 -21.94 3.86 -6.52
N TRP A 38 -20.93 3.01 -6.36
CA TRP A 38 -20.64 2.36 -5.09
C TRP A 38 -20.04 3.29 -4.06
N TYR A 39 -19.18 4.23 -4.47
CA TYR A 39 -18.55 5.16 -3.53
C TYR A 39 -19.53 6.22 -3.03
N ALA A 40 -20.47 6.67 -3.86
CA ALA A 40 -21.47 7.65 -3.46
C ALA A 40 -22.66 7.05 -2.69
N ALA A 41 -23.04 5.80 -3.00
CA ALA A 41 -24.24 5.16 -2.46
C ALA A 41 -24.40 5.23 -0.93
N PRO A 42 -23.38 4.93 -0.09
CA PRO A 42 -23.53 4.95 1.37
C PRO A 42 -24.00 6.31 1.88
N PHE A 43 -23.45 7.38 1.30
CA PHE A 43 -23.71 8.75 1.71
C PHE A 43 -25.07 9.24 1.20
N LEU A 44 -25.42 8.92 -0.04
CA LEU A 44 -26.73 9.29 -0.60
C LEU A 44 -27.87 8.55 0.11
N LEU A 45 -27.69 7.26 0.41
CA LEU A 45 -28.65 6.47 1.17
C LEU A 45 -28.75 6.97 2.62
N GLY A 46 -27.63 7.37 3.24
CA GLY A 46 -27.62 8.01 4.56
C GLY A 46 -28.37 9.35 4.57
N SER A 47 -28.19 10.18 3.53
CA SER A 47 -28.91 11.44 3.37
C SER A 47 -30.42 11.21 3.20
N ALA A 48 -30.81 10.25 2.34
CA ALA A 48 -32.21 9.85 2.18
C ALA A 48 -32.82 9.34 3.49
N SER A 49 -32.07 8.55 4.26
CA SER A 49 -32.48 8.12 5.61
C SER A 49 -32.75 9.30 6.52
N GLY A 50 -31.87 10.31 6.54
CA GLY A 50 -32.03 11.52 7.33
C GLY A 50 -33.32 12.26 6.97
N LEU A 51 -33.60 12.44 5.67
CA LEU A 51 -34.81 13.12 5.18
C LEU A 51 -36.10 12.52 5.77
N PHE A 52 -36.21 11.19 5.77
CA PHE A 52 -37.37 10.49 6.33
C PHE A 52 -37.48 10.61 7.86
N PHE A 53 -36.37 10.79 8.57
CA PHE A 53 -36.39 10.99 10.02
C PHE A 53 -36.62 12.44 10.44
N ILE A 54 -36.30 13.43 9.60
CA ILE A 54 -36.61 14.84 9.86
C ILE A 54 -38.12 15.07 9.83
N ILE A 55 -38.81 14.51 8.83
CA ILE A 55 -40.25 14.66 8.67
C ILE A 55 -40.91 13.28 8.50
N PRO A 56 -41.03 12.48 9.58
CA PRO A 56 -41.61 11.13 9.50
C PRO A 56 -43.08 11.12 9.05
N THR A 57 -43.77 12.25 9.25
CA THR A 57 -45.18 12.46 8.88
C THR A 57 -45.39 12.78 7.40
N MET A 58 -44.33 12.88 6.58
CA MET A 58 -44.46 13.02 5.12
C MET A 58 -45.26 11.87 4.49
N LEU A 59 -45.26 10.71 5.14
CA LEU A 59 -46.03 9.55 4.72
C LEU A 59 -46.98 9.13 5.85
N PRO A 60 -48.15 8.56 5.50
CA PRO A 60 -49.14 8.17 6.49
C PRO A 60 -48.61 7.06 7.42
N GLY A 61 -48.99 7.14 8.70
CA GLY A 61 -48.64 6.14 9.70
C GLY A 61 -47.13 6.00 9.92
N LEU A 62 -46.63 4.76 9.91
CA LEU A 62 -45.22 4.44 10.20
C LEU A 62 -44.33 4.41 8.94
N TRP A 63 -44.87 4.72 7.76
CA TRP A 63 -44.14 4.54 6.50
C TRP A 63 -42.90 5.42 6.38
N GLY A 64 -42.93 6.67 6.86
CA GLY A 64 -41.74 7.53 6.89
C GLY A 64 -40.63 6.91 7.73
N LEU A 65 -40.94 6.50 8.97
CA LEU A 65 -39.98 5.84 9.85
C LEU A 65 -39.41 4.55 9.24
N ARG A 66 -40.25 3.73 8.61
CA ARG A 66 -39.85 2.46 7.97
C ARG A 66 -38.91 2.65 6.79
N LEU A 67 -39.19 3.64 5.94
CA LEU A 67 -38.30 3.96 4.81
C LEU A 67 -36.98 4.55 5.28
N GLY A 68 -36.99 5.46 6.27
CA GLY A 68 -35.75 5.95 6.89
C GLY A 68 -34.90 4.80 7.44
N ALA A 69 -35.54 3.90 8.18
CA ALA A 69 -34.96 2.67 8.69
C ALA A 69 -34.33 1.76 7.62
N LEU A 70 -35.00 1.61 6.47
CA LEU A 70 -34.51 0.84 5.33
C LEU A 70 -33.29 1.51 4.69
N PHE A 71 -33.38 2.80 4.38
CA PHE A 71 -32.28 3.56 3.78
C PHE A 71 -31.04 3.57 4.67
N MET A 72 -31.22 3.62 5.99
CA MET A 72 -30.13 3.50 6.95
C MET A 72 -29.40 2.16 6.83
N VAL A 73 -30.12 1.03 6.86
CA VAL A 73 -29.50 -0.31 6.72
C VAL A 73 -28.85 -0.48 5.35
N MET A 74 -29.48 0.04 4.30
CA MET A 74 -28.91 0.07 2.95
C MET A 74 -27.61 0.89 2.89
N ALA A 75 -27.52 2.02 3.60
CA ALA A 75 -26.31 2.83 3.66
C ALA A 75 -25.12 2.05 4.23
N TYR A 76 -25.32 1.34 5.35
CA TYR A 76 -24.31 0.45 5.94
C TYR A 76 -23.94 -0.72 5.02
N GLY A 77 -24.93 -1.35 4.39
CA GLY A 77 -24.70 -2.40 3.40
C GLY A 77 -23.90 -1.90 2.20
N ALA A 78 -24.23 -0.71 1.69
CA ALA A 78 -23.53 -0.05 0.61
C ALA A 78 -22.10 0.33 1.02
N ALA A 79 -21.86 0.76 2.27
CA ALA A 79 -20.52 1.07 2.77
C ALA A 79 -19.61 -0.16 2.71
N TRP A 80 -20.13 -1.33 3.10
CA TRP A 80 -19.42 -2.59 2.95
C TRP A 80 -19.14 -2.92 1.47
N GLN A 81 -20.09 -2.71 0.55
CA GLN A 81 -19.85 -2.95 -0.88
C GLN A 81 -18.84 -1.94 -1.46
N ALA A 82 -18.90 -0.67 -1.08
CA ALA A 82 -17.95 0.36 -1.48
C ALA A 82 -16.52 -0.04 -1.11
N LEU A 83 -16.33 -0.52 0.12
CA LEU A 83 -15.06 -1.04 0.60
C LEU A 83 -14.58 -2.23 -0.24
N ARG A 84 -15.47 -3.18 -0.57
CA ARG A 84 -15.13 -4.33 -1.43
C ARG A 84 -14.68 -3.89 -2.83
N VAL A 85 -15.41 -2.96 -3.44
CA VAL A 85 -15.06 -2.42 -4.77
C VAL A 85 -13.72 -1.69 -4.73
N MET A 86 -13.44 -0.93 -3.67
CA MET A 86 -12.13 -0.30 -3.46
C MET A 86 -11.00 -1.32 -3.35
N LEU A 87 -11.26 -2.46 -2.70
CA LEU A 87 -10.34 -3.60 -2.62
C LEU A 87 -10.26 -4.43 -3.92
N GLY A 88 -10.90 -4.00 -5.01
CA GLY A 88 -10.91 -4.72 -6.29
C GLY A 88 -11.78 -5.99 -6.30
N CYS A 89 -12.64 -6.16 -5.31
CA CYS A 89 -13.54 -7.31 -5.20
C CYS A 89 -14.90 -7.04 -5.86
N GLN A 90 -15.55 -8.09 -6.36
CA GLN A 90 -16.95 -8.00 -6.78
C GLN A 90 -17.89 -7.76 -5.59
N ALA A 91 -18.93 -6.95 -5.83
CA ALA A 91 -20.00 -6.67 -4.88
C ALA A 91 -20.86 -7.92 -4.63
N ARG A 92 -21.30 -8.11 -3.39
CA ARG A 92 -22.16 -9.23 -2.96
C ARG A 92 -23.59 -8.74 -2.75
N LEU A 93 -24.27 -8.47 -3.87
CA LEU A 93 -25.64 -7.94 -3.87
C LEU A 93 -26.63 -8.84 -3.13
N VAL A 94 -26.53 -10.16 -3.26
CA VAL A 94 -27.45 -11.11 -2.62
C VAL A 94 -27.48 -10.93 -1.10
N LEU A 95 -26.31 -10.78 -0.46
CA LEU A 95 -26.22 -10.61 1.00
C LEU A 95 -26.72 -9.23 1.45
N LEU A 96 -26.49 -8.19 0.64
CA LEU A 96 -27.01 -6.85 0.92
C LEU A 96 -28.54 -6.85 0.84
N VAL A 97 -29.10 -7.35 -0.27
CA VAL A 97 -30.53 -7.34 -0.54
C VAL A 97 -31.28 -8.25 0.44
N SER A 98 -30.76 -9.43 0.76
CA SER A 98 -31.40 -10.32 1.74
C SER A 98 -31.41 -9.72 3.15
N GLY A 99 -30.30 -9.13 3.59
CA GLY A 99 -30.21 -8.47 4.89
C GLY A 99 -31.14 -7.24 5.01
N CYS A 100 -31.13 -6.37 4.00
CA CYS A 100 -32.01 -5.20 3.96
C CYS A 100 -33.49 -5.60 3.84
N GLY A 101 -33.80 -6.60 3.00
CA GLY A 101 -35.15 -7.11 2.80
C GLY A 101 -35.74 -7.70 4.08
N LEU A 102 -34.98 -8.52 4.80
CA LEU A 102 -35.42 -9.08 6.09
C LEU A 102 -35.62 -7.98 7.15
N SER A 103 -34.71 -7.00 7.22
CA SER A 103 -34.87 -5.86 8.13
C SER A 103 -36.14 -5.06 7.83
N PHE A 104 -36.44 -4.86 6.54
CA PHE A 104 -37.64 -4.17 6.09
C PHE A 104 -38.92 -4.94 6.42
N ILE A 105 -38.96 -6.24 6.13
CA ILE A 105 -40.10 -7.11 6.44
C ILE A 105 -40.40 -7.05 7.95
N LEU A 106 -39.38 -7.21 8.81
CA LEU A 106 -39.56 -7.09 10.26
C LEU A 106 -40.06 -5.70 10.67
N SER A 107 -39.61 -4.64 9.99
CA SER A 107 -40.07 -3.27 10.25
C SER A 107 -41.52 -3.02 9.81
N VAL A 108 -42.00 -3.72 8.78
CA VAL A 108 -43.39 -3.66 8.32
C VAL A 108 -44.33 -4.41 9.27
N LEU A 109 -43.87 -5.54 9.81
CA LEU A 109 -44.61 -6.33 10.81
C LEU A 109 -44.62 -5.66 12.19
N ALA A 110 -43.63 -4.81 12.48
CA ALA A 110 -43.56 -4.07 13.74
C ALA A 110 -44.60 -2.94 13.81
N GLY A 111 -45.29 -2.89 14.96
CA GLY A 111 -46.06 -1.72 15.40
C GLY A 111 -45.17 -0.62 15.99
N PRO A 112 -45.77 0.47 16.52
CA PRO A 112 -45.02 1.57 17.14
C PRO A 112 -44.35 1.16 18.46
N THR A 113 -44.86 0.12 19.14
CA THR A 113 -44.34 -0.44 20.38
C THR A 113 -44.54 -1.96 20.40
N GLY A 114 -44.05 -2.64 21.45
CA GLY A 114 -44.26 -4.07 21.68
C GLY A 114 -43.16 -4.99 21.14
N LEU A 115 -43.36 -6.30 21.28
CA LEU A 115 -42.32 -7.31 21.02
C LEU A 115 -41.78 -7.27 19.59
N PHE A 116 -42.64 -7.14 18.58
CA PHE A 116 -42.21 -7.05 17.18
C PHE A 116 -41.37 -5.79 16.90
N HIS A 117 -41.65 -4.67 17.59
CA HIS A 117 -40.83 -3.46 17.49
C HIS A 117 -39.42 -3.71 18.07
N VAL A 118 -39.33 -4.35 19.23
CA VAL A 118 -38.07 -4.75 19.87
C VAL A 118 -37.26 -5.69 18.96
N ILE A 119 -37.91 -6.73 18.40
CA ILE A 119 -37.26 -7.68 17.48
C ILE A 119 -36.75 -6.97 16.22
N SER A 120 -37.57 -6.09 15.62
CA SER A 120 -37.17 -5.33 14.43
C SER A 120 -35.94 -4.44 14.70
N THR A 121 -35.93 -3.73 15.83
CA THR A 121 -34.80 -2.88 16.24
C THR A 121 -33.55 -3.69 16.58
N ALA A 122 -33.70 -4.80 17.31
CA ALA A 122 -32.59 -5.70 17.61
C ALA A 122 -31.96 -6.30 16.34
N PHE A 123 -32.79 -6.74 15.40
CA PHE A 123 -32.32 -7.23 14.11
C PHE A 123 -31.59 -6.15 13.33
N ARG A 124 -32.09 -4.91 13.34
CA ARG A 124 -31.46 -3.76 12.69
C ARG A 124 -30.06 -3.48 13.22
N LEU A 125 -29.87 -3.49 14.54
CA LEU A 125 -28.54 -3.33 15.14
C LEU A 125 -27.63 -4.51 14.79
N ALA A 126 -28.16 -5.75 14.82
CA ALA A 126 -27.41 -6.94 14.48
C ALA A 126 -26.95 -6.97 13.02
N ILE A 127 -27.79 -6.58 12.05
CA ILE A 127 -27.40 -6.56 10.64
C ILE A 127 -26.39 -5.44 10.35
N ILE A 128 -26.51 -4.28 11.01
CA ILE A 128 -25.49 -3.21 10.93
C ILE A 128 -24.16 -3.72 11.49
N ALA A 129 -24.17 -4.38 12.65
CA ALA A 129 -22.98 -5.00 13.22
C ALA A 129 -22.35 -6.04 12.27
N ALA A 130 -23.18 -6.86 11.61
CA ALA A 130 -22.73 -7.84 10.64
C ALA A 130 -22.05 -7.19 9.42
N PHE A 131 -22.60 -6.09 8.88
CA PHE A 131 -21.96 -5.37 7.78
C PHE A 131 -20.60 -4.80 8.17
N HIS A 132 -20.45 -4.25 9.38
CA HIS A 132 -19.15 -3.82 9.90
C HIS A 132 -18.16 -4.98 10.03
N ALA A 133 -18.59 -6.12 10.58
CA ALA A 133 -17.75 -7.30 10.74
C ALA A 133 -17.31 -7.89 9.39
N LEU A 134 -18.21 -7.92 8.40
CA LEU A 134 -17.90 -8.36 7.04
C LEU A 134 -16.94 -7.39 6.33
N ALA A 135 -17.14 -6.09 6.50
CA ALA A 135 -16.23 -5.06 6.01
C ALA A 135 -14.82 -5.19 6.63
N ALA A 136 -14.75 -5.38 7.95
CA ALA A 136 -13.49 -5.60 8.66
C ALA A 136 -12.77 -6.86 8.17
N ARG A 137 -13.50 -7.97 8.00
CA ARG A 137 -12.96 -9.23 7.48
C ARG A 137 -12.41 -9.08 6.06
N ASP A 138 -13.15 -8.45 5.16
CA ASP A 138 -12.69 -8.22 3.78
C ASP A 138 -11.43 -7.32 3.76
N LEU A 139 -11.39 -6.27 4.58
CA LEU A 139 -10.23 -5.38 4.71
C LEU A 139 -8.99 -6.08 5.30
N GLN A 140 -9.19 -7.01 6.23
CA GLN A 140 -8.12 -7.84 6.78
C GLN A 140 -7.55 -8.79 5.74
N GLN A 141 -8.42 -9.49 5.00
CA GLN A 141 -8.04 -10.61 4.13
C GLN A 141 -7.55 -10.17 2.75
N LYS A 142 -8.02 -9.03 2.22
CA LYS A 142 -7.86 -8.70 0.80
C LYS A 142 -7.12 -7.41 0.51
N ALA A 143 -6.78 -6.62 1.53
CA ALA A 143 -6.02 -5.41 1.32
C ALA A 143 -4.56 -5.72 0.96
N PRO A 144 -4.04 -5.19 -0.16
CA PRO A 144 -2.71 -5.56 -0.68
C PRO A 144 -1.56 -5.04 0.18
N ILE A 145 -1.73 -3.87 0.82
CA ILE A 145 -0.68 -3.17 1.56
C ILE A 145 -1.17 -2.82 2.96
N ARG A 146 -0.30 -3.00 3.96
CA ARG A 146 -0.57 -2.61 5.35
C ARG A 146 -0.27 -1.13 5.54
N THR A 147 -1.28 -0.28 5.45
CA THR A 147 -1.12 1.17 5.66
C THR A 147 -1.65 1.64 7.04
N PRO A 148 -1.24 2.81 7.55
CA PRO A 148 -1.81 3.42 8.75
C PRO A 148 -3.32 3.66 8.64
N ALA A 149 -3.82 4.25 7.55
CA ALA A 149 -5.26 4.50 7.39
C ALA A 149 -6.07 3.20 7.39
N ARG A 150 -5.54 2.12 6.79
CA ARG A 150 -6.15 0.78 6.87
C ARG A 150 -6.29 0.29 8.32
N ARG A 151 -5.24 0.45 9.14
CA ARG A 151 -5.26 0.02 10.55
C ARG A 151 -6.31 0.80 11.34
N SER A 152 -6.38 2.11 11.12
CA SER A 152 -7.39 2.97 11.74
C SER A 152 -8.80 2.59 11.33
N LEU A 153 -9.06 2.40 10.03
CA LEU A 153 -10.37 1.95 9.53
C LEU A 153 -10.75 0.57 10.10
N LEU A 154 -9.79 -0.35 10.21
CA LEU A 154 -10.08 -1.67 10.77
C LEU A 154 -10.49 -1.60 12.25
N ARG A 155 -9.80 -0.78 13.05
CA ARG A 155 -10.16 -0.55 14.46
C ARG A 155 -11.53 0.10 14.56
N LEU A 156 -11.83 1.07 13.69
CA LEU A 156 -13.13 1.73 13.61
C LEU A 156 -14.25 0.71 13.34
N LEU A 157 -14.09 -0.13 12.31
CA LEU A 157 -15.08 -1.14 11.94
C LEU A 157 -15.31 -2.16 13.07
N HIS A 158 -14.26 -2.61 13.75
CA HIS A 158 -14.42 -3.49 14.92
C HIS A 158 -15.12 -2.79 16.08
N PHE A 159 -14.78 -1.53 16.36
CA PHE A 159 -15.41 -0.75 17.40
C PHE A 159 -16.91 -0.61 17.15
N TYR A 160 -17.32 -0.22 15.95
CA TYR A 160 -18.75 -0.10 15.62
C TYR A 160 -19.47 -1.44 15.53
N ALA A 161 -18.82 -2.51 15.06
CA ALA A 161 -19.39 -3.86 15.13
C ALA A 161 -19.67 -4.28 16.57
N ALA A 162 -18.69 -4.09 17.47
CA ALA A 162 -18.82 -4.42 18.88
C ALA A 162 -19.86 -3.54 19.58
N LEU A 163 -19.87 -2.24 19.31
CA LEU A 163 -20.84 -1.30 19.86
C LEU A 163 -22.27 -1.71 19.49
N HIS A 164 -22.57 -1.91 18.20
CA HIS A 164 -23.91 -2.29 17.77
C HIS A 164 -24.33 -3.66 18.33
N LEU A 165 -23.41 -4.63 18.39
CA LEU A 165 -23.69 -5.94 18.98
C LEU A 165 -23.94 -5.85 20.50
N LEU A 166 -23.19 -5.00 21.21
CA LEU A 166 -23.36 -4.75 22.64
C LEU A 166 -24.73 -4.13 22.95
N LEU A 167 -25.28 -3.31 22.05
CA LEU A 167 -26.59 -2.69 22.25
C LEU A 167 -27.76 -3.67 22.09
N VAL A 168 -27.60 -4.74 21.30
CA VAL A 168 -28.66 -5.76 21.03
C VAL A 168 -29.35 -6.29 22.30
N PRO A 169 -28.64 -6.79 23.34
CA PRO A 169 -29.29 -7.28 24.56
C PRO A 169 -30.03 -6.18 25.34
N PHE A 170 -29.68 -4.90 25.15
CA PHE A 170 -30.27 -3.77 25.87
C PHE A 170 -31.38 -3.04 25.10
N VAL A 171 -31.73 -3.50 23.89
CA VAL A 171 -32.70 -2.85 23.00
C VAL A 171 -34.02 -2.53 23.69
N PHE A 172 -34.50 -3.40 24.57
CA PHE A 172 -35.76 -3.17 25.27
C PHE A 172 -35.76 -1.91 26.15
N TRP A 173 -34.64 -1.61 26.82
CA TRP A 173 -34.54 -0.49 27.77
C TRP A 173 -34.01 0.79 27.14
N LEU A 174 -33.28 0.69 26.04
CA LEU A 174 -32.65 1.85 25.42
C LEU A 174 -33.65 2.68 24.61
N PRO A 175 -33.61 4.02 24.72
CA PRO A 175 -34.42 4.93 23.91
C PRO A 175 -34.04 4.88 22.43
N ALA A 176 -35.03 5.00 21.54
CA ALA A 176 -34.79 5.12 20.11
C ALA A 176 -33.91 6.35 19.77
N PRO A 177 -32.96 6.23 18.82
CA PRO A 177 -32.72 5.08 17.94
C PRO A 177 -31.72 4.03 18.49
N LEU A 178 -31.23 4.18 19.73
CA LEU A 178 -30.31 3.22 20.36
C LEU A 178 -31.01 1.91 20.79
N GLY A 179 -32.33 1.97 20.98
CA GLY A 179 -33.18 0.82 21.26
C GLY A 179 -34.65 1.06 20.87
N ALA A 180 -35.56 0.35 21.54
CA ALA A 180 -36.98 0.28 21.22
C ALA A 180 -37.88 1.10 22.18
N ALA A 181 -37.31 1.71 23.21
CA ALA A 181 -38.04 2.60 24.10
C ALA A 181 -38.29 3.97 23.43
N PRO A 182 -39.24 4.79 23.94
CA PRO A 182 -39.54 6.10 23.36
C PRO A 182 -38.29 6.97 23.19
N ALA A 183 -38.22 7.68 22.07
CA ALA A 183 -37.07 8.51 21.73
C ALA A 183 -36.86 9.63 22.76
N THR A 184 -35.60 9.89 23.09
CA THR A 184 -35.20 11.05 23.90
C THR A 184 -34.22 11.90 23.10
N ILE A 185 -34.15 13.20 23.42
CA ILE A 185 -33.24 14.14 22.73
C ILE A 185 -31.79 13.66 22.85
N TRP A 186 -31.38 13.18 24.03
CA TRP A 186 -30.04 12.65 24.25
C TRP A 186 -29.74 11.44 23.37
N ALA A 187 -30.67 10.47 23.27
CA ALA A 187 -30.46 9.28 22.46
C ALA A 187 -30.29 9.61 20.97
N VAL A 188 -31.16 10.47 20.43
CA VAL A 188 -31.09 10.91 19.03
C VAL A 188 -29.79 11.67 18.79
N THR A 189 -29.43 12.58 19.70
CA THR A 189 -28.21 13.39 19.60
C THR A 189 -26.96 12.52 19.65
N THR A 190 -26.85 11.61 20.62
CA THR A 190 -25.74 10.66 20.75
C THR A 190 -25.60 9.80 19.51
N TYR A 191 -26.70 9.21 19.02
CA TYR A 191 -26.67 8.40 17.81
C TYR A 191 -26.22 9.21 16.59
N ASN A 192 -26.75 10.42 16.40
CA ASN A 192 -26.38 11.29 15.29
C ASN A 192 -24.89 11.62 15.29
N PHE A 193 -24.30 11.95 16.45
CA PHE A 193 -22.86 12.19 16.55
C PHE A 193 -22.03 10.95 16.24
N LEU A 194 -22.43 9.78 16.75
CA LEU A 194 -21.76 8.52 16.42
C LEU A 194 -21.76 8.26 14.91
N VAL A 195 -22.92 8.38 14.25
CA VAL A 195 -23.03 8.18 12.80
C VAL A 195 -22.21 9.22 12.02
N VAL A 196 -22.25 10.50 12.39
CA VAL A 196 -21.47 11.54 11.70
C VAL A 196 -19.97 11.27 11.82
N ILE A 197 -19.49 10.92 13.01
CA ILE A 197 -18.08 10.56 13.23
C ILE A 197 -17.70 9.32 12.42
N GLU A 198 -18.55 8.29 12.44
CA GLU A 198 -18.33 7.08 11.67
C GLU A 198 -18.20 7.36 10.17
N VAL A 199 -19.18 8.08 9.60
CA VAL A 199 -19.25 8.40 8.18
C VAL A 199 -18.07 9.29 7.76
N ALA A 200 -17.69 10.27 8.59
CA ALA A 200 -16.55 11.13 8.31
C ALA A 200 -15.22 10.35 8.30
N LEU A 201 -15.00 9.49 9.29
CA LEU A 201 -13.79 8.66 9.35
C LEU A 201 -13.76 7.60 8.26
N PHE A 202 -14.91 7.03 7.90
CA PHE A 202 -15.04 6.13 6.76
C PHE A 202 -14.70 6.84 5.45
N ALA A 203 -15.27 8.02 5.19
CA ALA A 203 -14.96 8.82 4.00
C ALA A 203 -13.48 9.17 3.91
N LEU A 204 -12.88 9.62 5.04
CA LEU A 204 -11.46 9.91 5.11
C LEU A 204 -10.60 8.67 4.80
N ALA A 205 -10.98 7.49 5.32
CA ALA A 205 -10.25 6.26 5.03
C ALA A 205 -10.39 5.81 3.57
N MET A 206 -11.56 5.98 2.97
CA MET A 206 -11.80 5.69 1.55
C MET A 206 -10.95 6.57 0.61
N ILE A 207 -10.59 7.78 1.05
CA ILE A 207 -9.66 8.66 0.34
C ILE A 207 -8.20 8.31 0.67
N ALA A 208 -7.88 8.14 1.95
CA ALA A 208 -6.51 7.97 2.42
C ALA A 208 -5.88 6.64 1.98
N ILE A 209 -6.61 5.53 1.98
CA ILE A 209 -6.05 4.22 1.64
C ILE A 209 -5.54 4.18 0.19
N PRO A 210 -6.31 4.57 -0.85
CA PRO A 210 -5.80 4.63 -2.22
C PRO A 210 -4.63 5.62 -2.38
N TRP A 211 -4.66 6.75 -1.66
CA TRP A 211 -3.57 7.74 -1.67
C TRP A 211 -2.28 7.18 -1.09
N GLU A 212 -2.34 6.53 0.07
CA GLU A 212 -1.18 5.88 0.70
C GLU A 212 -0.63 4.75 -0.20
N GLN A 213 -1.50 3.98 -0.87
CA GLN A 213 -1.07 2.96 -1.83
C GLN A 213 -0.38 3.55 -3.06
N LEU A 214 -0.85 4.69 -3.55
CA LEU A 214 -0.22 5.39 -4.66
C LEU A 214 1.15 5.95 -4.23
N ALA A 215 1.20 6.60 -3.07
CA ALA A 215 2.44 7.13 -2.50
C ALA A 215 3.48 6.01 -2.28
N PHE A 216 3.06 4.86 -1.78
CA PHE A 216 3.95 3.71 -1.59
C PHE A 216 4.49 3.19 -2.93
N ARG A 217 3.65 3.08 -3.97
CA ARG A 217 4.12 2.69 -5.31
C ARG A 217 5.07 3.71 -5.93
N GLN A 218 4.83 5.00 -5.70
CA GLN A 218 5.78 6.05 -6.12
C GLN A 218 7.11 5.91 -5.37
N GLN A 219 7.09 5.59 -4.08
CA GLN A 219 8.30 5.33 -3.32
C GLN A 219 9.06 4.10 -3.85
N GLU A 220 8.38 3.01 -4.22
CA GLU A 220 9.04 1.85 -4.82
C GLU A 220 9.72 2.21 -6.15
N LEU A 221 9.06 3.01 -7.00
CA LEU A 221 9.67 3.51 -8.25
C LEU A 221 10.86 4.45 -7.98
N ILE A 222 10.85 5.19 -6.87
CA ILE A 222 12.00 6.01 -6.42
C ILE A 222 13.18 5.15 -5.98
N LEU A 223 13.02 3.85 -5.75
CA LEU A 223 14.10 2.94 -5.34
C LEU A 223 14.64 2.05 -6.46
N GLN A 224 14.01 2.06 -7.64
CA GLN A 224 14.48 1.35 -8.81
C GLN A 224 15.20 2.29 -9.77
N ASP A 225 16.18 1.75 -10.49
CA ASP A 225 16.81 2.42 -11.62
C ASP A 225 16.01 2.08 -12.89
N PRO A 226 15.43 3.08 -13.57
CA PRO A 226 14.52 2.82 -14.70
C PRO A 226 15.20 2.20 -15.92
N LEU A 227 16.53 2.25 -16.00
CA LEU A 227 17.28 1.78 -17.16
C LEU A 227 17.78 0.34 -16.98
N SER A 228 18.44 0.06 -15.86
CA SER A 228 18.93 -1.29 -15.54
C SER A 228 17.84 -2.22 -14.98
N GLY A 229 16.74 -1.67 -14.46
CA GLY A 229 15.71 -2.44 -13.74
C GLY A 229 16.15 -2.93 -12.36
N GLY A 230 17.40 -2.65 -11.95
CA GLY A 230 17.90 -2.91 -10.60
C GLY A 230 17.43 -1.86 -9.60
N SER A 231 17.89 -1.98 -8.35
CA SER A 231 17.73 -0.95 -7.34
C SER A 231 18.65 0.25 -7.64
N ASN A 232 18.31 1.45 -7.22
CA ASN A 232 19.15 2.63 -7.47
C ASN A 232 20.01 3.03 -6.26
N ARG A 233 20.77 4.11 -6.41
CA ARG A 233 21.67 4.65 -5.37
C ARG A 233 20.98 4.90 -4.03
N ARG A 234 19.71 5.34 -4.01
CA ARG A 234 18.98 5.58 -2.74
C ARG A 234 18.67 4.27 -2.03
N ALA A 235 18.26 3.26 -2.78
CA ALA A 235 18.04 1.92 -2.25
C ALA A 235 19.34 1.29 -1.73
N PHE A 236 20.47 1.55 -2.40
CA PHE A 236 21.78 1.12 -1.93
C PHE A 236 22.19 1.78 -0.61
N GLN A 237 21.96 3.10 -0.47
CA GLN A 237 22.20 3.80 0.79
C GLN A 237 21.34 3.26 1.93
N ALA A 238 20.04 3.05 1.70
CA ALA A 238 19.15 2.43 2.69
C ALA A 238 19.56 0.99 3.04
N TRP A 239 20.15 0.25 2.07
CA TRP A 239 20.70 -1.08 2.32
C TRP A 239 21.97 -1.02 3.19
N LEU A 240 22.83 -0.01 3.00
CA LEU A 240 24.01 0.22 3.84
C LEU A 240 23.64 0.67 5.26
N GLU A 241 22.73 1.62 5.38
CA GLU A 241 22.29 2.25 6.64
C GLU A 241 21.40 1.35 7.51
N ASN A 242 21.05 0.15 7.04
CA ASN A 242 20.35 -0.84 7.85
C ASN A 242 21.31 -1.49 8.86
N ASP A 243 21.85 -0.65 9.75
CA ASP A 243 22.96 -0.83 10.70
C ASP A 243 22.84 -2.05 11.63
N GLY A 244 21.67 -2.70 11.70
CA GLY A 244 21.43 -3.83 12.59
C GLY A 244 21.72 -5.22 12.00
N LYS A 245 22.02 -5.34 10.70
CA LYS A 245 22.26 -6.65 10.08
C LYS A 245 23.73 -6.86 9.77
N VAL A 246 24.35 -7.61 10.66
CA VAL A 246 25.65 -8.20 10.46
C VAL A 246 25.55 -9.24 9.33
N CYS A 247 26.39 -9.12 8.30
CA CYS A 247 26.32 -9.99 7.12
C CYS A 247 26.95 -11.35 7.40
N ALA A 248 26.20 -12.46 7.39
CA ALA A 248 26.81 -13.79 7.41
C ALA A 248 26.72 -14.38 6.00
N HIS A 249 27.85 -14.90 5.45
CA HIS A 249 27.91 -15.53 4.12
C HIS A 249 27.45 -14.63 2.95
N GLU A 250 27.48 -13.31 3.14
CA GLU A 250 27.13 -12.34 2.10
C GLU A 250 28.38 -12.01 1.27
N ALA A 251 28.24 -12.12 -0.05
CA ALA A 251 29.19 -11.63 -1.03
C ALA A 251 28.73 -10.29 -1.60
N LEU A 252 29.68 -9.38 -1.78
CA LEU A 252 29.48 -8.10 -2.43
C LEU A 252 30.44 -7.97 -3.61
N LEU A 253 29.90 -7.66 -4.79
CA LEU A 253 30.66 -7.33 -5.98
C LEU A 253 30.47 -5.85 -6.27
N MET A 254 31.57 -5.10 -6.31
CA MET A 254 31.63 -3.78 -6.91
C MET A 254 31.99 -3.95 -8.39
N VAL A 255 31.13 -3.45 -9.28
CA VAL A 255 31.20 -3.70 -10.72
C VAL A 255 31.23 -2.37 -11.47
N ASP A 256 32.13 -2.27 -12.44
CA ASP A 256 32.28 -1.10 -13.30
C ASP A 256 32.37 -1.53 -14.76
N ILE A 257 31.64 -0.83 -15.64
CA ILE A 257 31.71 -1.05 -17.09
C ILE A 257 32.96 -0.34 -17.65
N ASP A 258 33.90 -1.14 -18.14
CA ASP A 258 35.16 -0.62 -18.65
C ASP A 258 34.93 0.32 -19.86
N HIS A 259 35.57 1.48 -19.82
CA HIS A 259 35.56 2.46 -20.92
C HIS A 259 34.15 2.96 -21.34
N PHE A 260 33.17 2.95 -20.43
CA PHE A 260 31.79 3.33 -20.74
C PHE A 260 31.63 4.72 -21.37
N LYS A 261 32.37 5.72 -20.87
CA LYS A 261 32.39 7.07 -21.47
C LYS A 261 32.85 7.05 -22.93
N SER A 262 33.93 6.34 -23.24
CA SER A 262 34.43 6.21 -24.61
C SER A 262 33.45 5.49 -25.53
N ILE A 263 32.68 4.52 -25.02
CA ILE A 263 31.61 3.87 -25.79
C ILE A 263 30.49 4.87 -26.09
N ASN A 264 30.08 5.68 -25.12
CA ASN A 264 29.09 6.75 -25.34
C ASN A 264 29.59 7.78 -26.35
N ASP A 265 30.85 8.18 -26.27
CA ASP A 265 31.44 9.18 -27.17
C ASP A 265 31.53 8.63 -28.61
N ALA A 266 31.79 7.33 -28.79
CA ALA A 266 31.93 6.70 -30.11
C ALA A 266 30.59 6.28 -30.75
N HIS A 267 29.61 5.85 -29.94
CA HIS A 267 28.38 5.22 -30.43
C HIS A 267 27.09 5.94 -30.01
N GLY A 268 27.20 7.00 -29.22
CA GLY A 268 26.08 7.77 -28.70
C GLY A 268 25.43 7.16 -27.45
N HIS A 269 24.76 8.01 -26.67
CA HIS A 269 24.13 7.63 -25.40
C HIS A 269 23.09 6.51 -25.53
N ALA A 270 22.38 6.41 -26.66
CA ALA A 270 21.40 5.35 -26.88
C ALA A 270 22.04 3.93 -26.88
N VAL A 271 23.30 3.82 -27.28
CA VAL A 271 24.06 2.57 -27.21
C VAL A 271 24.54 2.30 -25.78
N GLY A 272 25.00 3.34 -25.07
CA GLY A 272 25.28 3.24 -23.63
C GLY A 272 24.10 2.76 -22.82
N ASP A 273 22.90 3.26 -23.13
CA ASP A 273 21.66 2.86 -22.49
C ASP A 273 21.37 1.37 -22.68
N GLN A 274 21.60 0.85 -23.90
CA GLN A 274 21.45 -0.58 -24.19
C GLN A 274 22.44 -1.45 -23.40
N ILE A 275 23.67 -0.96 -23.19
CA ILE A 275 24.68 -1.66 -22.39
C ILE A 275 24.25 -1.73 -20.92
N ILE A 276 23.66 -0.67 -20.38
CA ILE A 276 23.14 -0.66 -19.00
C ILE A 276 21.94 -1.61 -18.87
N ILE A 277 21.03 -1.61 -19.84
CA ILE A 277 19.93 -2.57 -19.90
C ILE A 277 20.46 -4.01 -19.94
N ALA A 278 21.52 -4.27 -20.72
CA ALA A 278 22.16 -5.58 -20.80
C ALA A 278 22.75 -6.00 -19.44
N MET A 279 23.35 -5.08 -18.68
CA MET A 279 23.82 -5.38 -17.32
C MET A 279 22.69 -5.89 -16.41
N GLY A 280 21.54 -5.20 -16.43
CA GLY A 280 20.35 -5.61 -15.68
C GLY A 280 19.85 -7.01 -16.05
N ARG A 281 19.76 -7.29 -17.35
CA ARG A 281 19.34 -8.61 -17.87
C ARG A 281 20.31 -9.72 -17.47
N VAL A 282 21.60 -9.51 -17.70
CA VAL A 282 22.65 -10.49 -17.38
C VAL A 282 22.68 -10.81 -15.88
N CYS A 283 22.50 -9.81 -15.02
CA CYS A 283 22.34 -10.04 -13.58
C CYS A 283 21.09 -10.88 -13.28
N THR A 284 19.96 -10.57 -13.90
CA THR A 284 18.70 -11.31 -13.69
C THR A 284 18.80 -12.77 -14.13
N ASP A 285 19.52 -13.05 -15.22
CA ASP A 285 19.65 -14.40 -15.78
C ASP A 285 20.64 -15.27 -14.98
N ILE A 286 21.68 -14.65 -14.40
CA ILE A 286 22.76 -15.39 -13.70
C ILE A 286 22.48 -15.56 -12.22
N LEU A 287 21.80 -14.60 -11.60
CA LEU A 287 21.72 -14.51 -10.16
C LEU A 287 20.37 -15.03 -9.66
N TYR A 288 20.41 -16.08 -8.86
CA TYR A 288 19.20 -16.65 -8.26
C TYR A 288 18.79 -15.86 -7.01
N PRO A 289 17.48 -15.66 -6.74
CA PRO A 289 17.02 -15.00 -5.53
C PRO A 289 17.37 -15.78 -4.23
N PRO A 290 17.76 -15.09 -3.13
CA PRO A 290 17.80 -13.65 -2.95
C PRO A 290 19.14 -13.04 -3.39
N THR A 291 19.13 -12.32 -4.52
CA THR A 291 20.23 -11.48 -5.00
C THR A 291 19.70 -10.08 -5.28
N VAL A 292 20.49 -9.05 -4.98
CA VAL A 292 20.14 -7.65 -5.21
C VAL A 292 21.18 -6.98 -6.09
N LEU A 293 20.71 -6.37 -7.18
CA LEU A 293 21.50 -5.48 -8.04
C LEU A 293 21.19 -4.02 -7.66
N PHE A 294 22.23 -3.22 -7.46
CA PHE A 294 22.14 -1.77 -7.32
C PHE A 294 22.91 -1.09 -8.45
N ARG A 295 22.38 0.00 -9.00
CA ARG A 295 23.12 0.95 -9.82
C ARG A 295 23.40 2.20 -8.99
N ILE A 296 24.68 2.44 -8.70
CA ILE A 296 25.13 3.51 -7.80
C ILE A 296 25.65 4.74 -8.54
N GLY A 297 26.07 4.56 -9.80
CA GLY A 297 26.58 5.61 -10.69
C GLY A 297 26.12 5.44 -12.13
N GLY A 298 26.78 6.12 -13.06
CA GLY A 298 26.48 6.01 -14.50
C GLY A 298 26.72 4.59 -15.01
N ASP A 299 27.89 4.05 -14.70
CA ASP A 299 28.48 2.77 -15.10
C ASP A 299 28.87 1.87 -13.93
N GLU A 300 28.63 2.33 -12.70
CA GLU A 300 28.94 1.63 -11.45
C GLU A 300 27.73 0.88 -10.88
N PHE A 301 27.92 -0.40 -10.57
CA PHE A 301 26.93 -1.31 -10.02
C PHE A 301 27.45 -2.04 -8.79
N VAL A 302 26.53 -2.41 -7.89
CA VAL A 302 26.82 -3.29 -6.76
C VAL A 302 25.91 -4.50 -6.84
N VAL A 303 26.49 -5.69 -6.73
CA VAL A 303 25.74 -6.94 -6.68
C VAL A 303 25.94 -7.59 -5.32
N VAL A 304 24.85 -7.90 -4.63
CA VAL A 304 24.87 -8.52 -3.30
C VAL A 304 24.11 -9.84 -3.34
N PHE A 305 24.77 -10.93 -2.94
CA PHE A 305 24.14 -12.26 -2.88
C PHE A 305 24.72 -13.09 -1.73
N GLN A 306 24.07 -14.21 -1.44
CA GLN A 306 24.53 -15.18 -0.44
C GLN A 306 25.29 -16.31 -1.13
N CYS A 307 26.45 -16.67 -0.61
CA CYS A 307 27.22 -17.83 -1.10
C CYS A 307 28.03 -18.48 0.02
N GLY A 308 28.23 -19.79 -0.09
CA GLY A 308 28.88 -20.60 0.95
C GLY A 308 30.40 -20.58 0.93
N SER A 309 31.02 -20.11 -0.16
CA SER A 309 32.49 -20.13 -0.30
C SER A 309 33.03 -19.03 -1.21
N LEU A 310 34.34 -18.76 -1.04
CA LEU A 310 35.09 -17.85 -1.91
C LEU A 310 35.03 -18.31 -3.38
N ASP A 311 35.17 -19.61 -3.62
CA ASP A 311 35.14 -20.19 -4.97
C ASP A 311 33.78 -19.97 -5.64
N GLU A 312 32.68 -20.08 -4.90
CA GLU A 312 31.33 -19.83 -5.42
C GLU A 312 31.13 -18.35 -5.78
N MET A 313 31.61 -17.43 -4.94
CA MET A 313 31.61 -16.00 -5.22
C MET A 313 32.39 -15.70 -6.50
N LEU A 314 33.63 -16.20 -6.59
CA LEU A 314 34.52 -15.96 -7.74
C LEU A 314 33.94 -16.57 -9.02
N ALA A 315 33.39 -17.78 -8.97
CA ALA A 315 32.73 -18.41 -10.10
C ALA A 315 31.55 -17.55 -10.59
N THR A 316 30.74 -17.02 -9.68
CA THR A 316 29.62 -16.12 -10.00
C THR A 316 30.10 -14.82 -10.65
N ALA A 317 31.11 -14.17 -10.08
CA ALA A 317 31.71 -12.96 -10.65
C ALA A 317 32.30 -13.18 -12.05
N HIS A 318 32.98 -14.31 -12.28
CA HIS A 318 33.52 -14.65 -13.60
C HIS A 318 32.42 -14.97 -14.62
N ARG A 319 31.34 -15.65 -14.22
CA ARG A 319 30.17 -15.88 -15.07
C ARG A 319 29.53 -14.55 -15.48
N LEU A 320 29.32 -13.64 -14.52
CA LEU A 320 28.76 -12.30 -14.76
C LEU A 320 29.59 -11.54 -15.81
N ARG A 321 30.91 -11.46 -15.61
CA ARG A 321 31.85 -10.81 -16.56
C ARG A 321 31.76 -11.40 -17.97
N LYS A 322 31.77 -12.73 -18.10
CA LYS A 322 31.78 -13.41 -19.40
C LYS A 322 30.44 -13.24 -20.14
N ALA A 323 29.33 -13.39 -19.42
CA ALA A 323 28.00 -13.24 -19.99
C ALA A 323 27.74 -11.80 -20.43
N PHE A 324 28.13 -10.81 -19.64
CA PHE A 324 28.01 -9.39 -20.01
C PHE A 324 28.78 -9.07 -21.30
N SER A 325 30.02 -9.53 -21.42
CA SER A 325 30.79 -9.35 -22.65
C SER A 325 30.18 -10.06 -23.86
N THR A 326 29.47 -11.17 -23.64
CA THR A 326 28.78 -11.90 -24.70
C THR A 326 27.51 -11.17 -25.14
N GLU A 327 26.70 -10.72 -24.18
CA GLU A 327 25.45 -10.00 -24.43
C GLU A 327 25.70 -8.67 -25.16
N THR A 328 26.72 -7.93 -24.74
CA THR A 328 27.02 -6.61 -25.31
C THR A 328 27.52 -6.67 -26.76
N ARG A 329 28.07 -7.81 -27.21
CA ARG A 329 28.44 -8.03 -28.62
C ARG A 329 27.23 -8.04 -29.56
N LEU A 330 26.02 -8.24 -29.06
CA LEU A 330 24.81 -8.22 -29.88
C LEU A 330 24.25 -6.80 -30.07
N ILE A 331 24.82 -5.81 -29.38
CA ILE A 331 24.36 -4.41 -29.37
C ILE A 331 24.99 -3.65 -30.54
N GLY A 332 24.26 -2.67 -31.09
CA GLY A 332 24.79 -1.76 -32.12
C GLY A 332 25.19 -2.46 -33.43
N GLY A 333 24.51 -3.56 -33.78
CA GLY A 333 24.80 -4.30 -35.01
C GLY A 333 26.06 -5.17 -34.97
N GLY A 334 26.56 -5.54 -33.79
CA GLY A 334 27.74 -6.40 -33.64
C GLY A 334 29.04 -5.66 -33.33
N ALA A 335 29.01 -4.32 -33.25
CA ALA A 335 30.21 -3.49 -33.25
C ALA A 335 30.74 -3.12 -31.85
N VAL A 336 30.00 -3.42 -30.78
CA VAL A 336 30.35 -2.98 -29.42
C VAL A 336 30.81 -4.17 -28.59
N THR A 337 31.97 -4.07 -27.95
CA THR A 337 32.41 -5.04 -26.94
C THR A 337 32.70 -4.30 -25.65
N ALA A 338 31.80 -4.40 -24.68
CA ALA A 338 32.02 -3.88 -23.35
C ALA A 338 32.51 -5.00 -22.41
N THR A 339 33.33 -4.64 -21.43
CA THR A 339 33.86 -5.57 -20.42
C THR A 339 33.61 -5.02 -19.02
N LEU A 340 33.74 -5.90 -18.02
CA LEU A 340 33.57 -5.51 -16.61
C LEU A 340 34.89 -5.65 -15.87
N SER A 341 35.19 -4.64 -15.05
CA SER A 341 36.10 -4.78 -13.92
C SER A 341 35.26 -5.05 -12.67
N ILE A 342 35.64 -6.07 -11.89
CA ILE A 342 34.89 -6.50 -10.71
C ILE A 342 35.84 -6.62 -9.51
N GLY A 343 35.50 -5.90 -8.44
CA GLY A 343 36.05 -6.11 -7.10
C GLY A 343 35.10 -6.94 -6.26
N ALA A 344 35.58 -8.02 -5.67
CA ALA A 344 34.76 -8.97 -4.92
C ALA A 344 35.20 -9.05 -3.45
N ALA A 345 34.24 -9.06 -2.52
CA ALA A 345 34.50 -9.30 -1.11
C ALA A 345 33.47 -10.28 -0.54
N LEU A 346 33.92 -11.20 0.30
CA LEU A 346 33.10 -12.20 0.96
C LEU A 346 33.19 -12.00 2.47
N CYS A 347 32.05 -11.89 3.15
CA CYS A 347 32.07 -11.89 4.60
C CYS A 347 32.38 -13.31 5.14
N PRO A 348 33.36 -13.48 6.04
CA PRO A 348 33.82 -14.78 6.55
C PRO A 348 32.85 -15.44 7.56
N GLY A 349 31.56 -15.11 7.51
CA GLY A 349 30.53 -15.71 8.37
C GLY A 349 30.50 -15.22 9.83
N ARG A 350 31.58 -14.59 10.33
CA ARG A 350 31.60 -13.94 11.67
C ARG A 350 30.84 -12.64 11.74
N GLY A 351 30.47 -12.11 10.59
CA GLY A 351 29.58 -11.00 10.53
C GLY A 351 30.28 -9.66 10.75
N ILE A 352 30.25 -8.82 9.73
CA ILE A 352 30.85 -7.48 9.71
C ILE A 352 29.85 -6.43 9.25
N PRO A 353 30.12 -5.13 9.51
CA PRO A 353 29.37 -4.04 8.92
C PRO A 353 29.44 -4.07 7.39
N ARG A 354 28.30 -3.80 6.73
CA ARG A 354 28.22 -3.71 5.26
C ARG A 354 29.18 -2.68 4.66
N THR A 355 29.45 -1.61 5.40
CA THR A 355 30.38 -0.55 5.03
C THR A 355 31.83 -1.07 4.91
N GLU A 356 32.22 -2.01 5.77
CA GLU A 356 33.55 -2.64 5.70
C GLU A 356 33.65 -3.60 4.51
N LEU A 357 32.62 -4.43 4.29
CA LEU A 357 32.54 -5.31 3.12
C LEU A 357 32.59 -4.53 1.81
N LEU A 358 31.90 -3.38 1.77
CA LEU A 358 31.91 -2.46 0.64
C LEU A 358 33.31 -1.89 0.37
N ALA A 359 34.00 -1.41 1.42
CA ALA A 359 35.33 -0.82 1.29
C ALA A 359 36.35 -1.85 0.75
N GLN A 360 36.24 -3.11 1.18
CA GLN A 360 37.06 -4.20 0.66
C GLN A 360 36.81 -4.44 -0.84
N ALA A 361 35.53 -4.51 -1.26
CA ALA A 361 35.18 -4.71 -2.67
C ALA A 361 35.60 -3.52 -3.55
N ASP A 362 35.47 -2.28 -3.07
CA ASP A 362 35.90 -1.08 -3.80
C ASP A 362 37.42 -1.05 -4.03
N ASN A 363 38.21 -1.40 -3.01
CA ASN A 363 39.66 -1.53 -3.16
C ASN A 363 40.03 -2.64 -4.17
N ALA A 364 39.36 -3.79 -4.11
CA ALA A 364 39.54 -4.85 -5.08
C ALA A 364 39.20 -4.39 -6.52
N LEU A 365 38.13 -3.59 -6.70
CA LEU A 365 37.78 -3.03 -8.01
C LEU A 365 38.87 -2.08 -8.51
N TYR A 366 39.40 -1.24 -7.63
CA TYR A 366 40.50 -0.34 -7.97
C TYR A 366 41.72 -1.13 -8.50
N ILE A 367 42.11 -2.20 -7.81
CA ILE A 367 43.19 -3.10 -8.25
C ILE A 367 42.85 -3.76 -9.59
N ALA A 368 41.59 -4.18 -9.81
CA ALA A 368 41.14 -4.75 -11.08
C ALA A 368 41.33 -3.76 -12.25
N LYS A 369 40.95 -2.49 -12.04
CA LYS A 369 41.13 -1.40 -13.02
C LYS A 369 42.60 -1.14 -13.31
N GLN A 370 43.43 -1.03 -12.28
CA GLN A 370 44.88 -0.78 -12.43
C GLN A 370 45.62 -1.93 -13.10
N SER A 371 45.20 -3.16 -12.85
CA SER A 371 45.88 -4.35 -13.37
C SER A 371 45.59 -4.61 -14.85
N GLY A 372 44.82 -3.74 -15.52
CA GLY A 372 44.50 -3.85 -16.94
C GLY A 372 43.06 -4.22 -17.26
N ARG A 373 42.13 -4.00 -16.32
CA ARG A 373 40.66 -4.14 -16.50
C ARG A 373 40.21 -5.56 -16.92
N ASN A 374 38.92 -5.70 -17.27
CA ASN A 374 38.29 -6.93 -17.73
C ASN A 374 38.62 -8.16 -16.86
N ARG A 375 38.48 -8.03 -15.53
CA ARG A 375 38.88 -9.07 -14.59
C ARG A 375 38.13 -8.99 -13.27
N VAL A 376 38.24 -10.07 -12.52
CA VAL A 376 37.79 -10.16 -11.14
C VAL A 376 39.02 -10.12 -10.24
N VAL A 377 39.00 -9.25 -9.24
CA VAL A 377 39.94 -9.25 -8.13
C VAL A 377 39.13 -9.41 -6.86
N HIS A 378 39.57 -10.25 -5.93
CA HIS A 378 38.95 -10.35 -4.61
C HIS A 378 39.81 -9.68 -3.56
N ALA A 379 39.17 -9.10 -2.56
CA ALA A 379 39.86 -8.63 -1.37
C ALA A 379 40.28 -9.83 -0.52
N PRO A 380 41.58 -9.96 -0.16
CA PRO A 380 41.98 -10.93 0.86
C PRO A 380 41.33 -10.52 2.19
N TRP A 381 40.82 -11.50 2.93
CA TRP A 381 40.36 -11.25 4.28
C TRP A 381 41.57 -11.13 5.21
N ASP A 382 41.96 -9.90 5.55
CA ASP A 382 42.92 -9.63 6.62
C ASP A 382 42.15 -9.37 7.92
N GLU A 383 42.53 -10.04 9.02
CA GLU A 383 41.93 -9.84 10.36
C GLU A 383 42.17 -8.43 10.94
N ARG A 384 42.87 -7.55 10.22
CA ARG A 384 43.13 -6.17 10.63
C ARG A 384 42.27 -5.21 9.81
N PRO A 385 41.45 -4.36 10.46
CA PRO A 385 40.67 -3.36 9.73
C PRO A 385 41.62 -2.46 8.95
N ALA A 386 41.39 -2.33 7.64
CA ALA A 386 42.07 -1.34 6.84
C ALA A 386 41.81 0.06 7.44
N PRO A 387 42.80 0.96 7.50
CA PRO A 387 42.56 2.31 8.00
C PRO A 387 41.43 2.94 7.18
N ALA A 388 40.38 3.39 7.87
CA ALA A 388 39.21 3.99 7.27
C ALA A 388 39.61 5.23 6.46
N GLN A 389 39.84 5.06 5.17
CA GLN A 389 39.81 6.17 4.25
C GLN A 389 38.34 6.56 4.11
N HIS A 390 37.99 7.72 4.68
CA HIS A 390 36.69 8.35 4.50
C HIS A 390 36.44 8.55 3.00
N ILE A 391 35.80 7.59 2.34
CA ILE A 391 35.28 7.78 0.99
C ILE A 391 33.95 8.51 1.14
N SER A 392 34.04 9.84 1.20
CA SER A 392 32.89 10.69 0.94
C SER A 392 32.45 10.43 -0.50
N LEU A 393 31.24 9.91 -0.67
CA LEU A 393 30.56 9.77 -1.97
C LEU A 393 30.37 11.13 -2.69
N ALA A 394 30.68 12.26 -2.04
CA ALA A 394 30.67 13.61 -2.62
C ALA A 394 32.00 14.02 -3.27
N ASP A 395 33.12 13.36 -2.95
CA ASP A 395 34.44 13.78 -3.46
C ASP A 395 34.76 13.21 -4.86
N ARG A 396 34.03 12.18 -5.33
CA ARG A 396 34.22 11.60 -6.67
C ARG A 396 33.71 12.50 -7.81
N THR A 397 32.88 13.52 -7.54
CA THR A 397 32.39 14.45 -8.58
C THR A 397 33.38 15.56 -8.95
N ALA A 398 34.47 15.76 -8.19
CA ALA A 398 35.42 16.85 -8.46
C ALA A 398 36.49 16.52 -9.51
N HIS A 399 36.64 15.25 -9.91
CA HIS A 399 37.71 14.82 -10.84
C HIS A 399 37.25 14.46 -12.26
N GLN A 400 36.04 14.87 -12.66
CA GLN A 400 35.53 14.70 -14.04
C GLN A 400 34.92 15.98 -14.63
N ALA A 401 35.51 17.13 -14.33
CA ALA A 401 35.34 18.33 -15.16
C ALA A 401 36.35 18.31 -16.32
#